data_AF-A0A950QXD6-F1
#
_entry.id   AF-A0A950QXD6-F1
#
_cell.length_a   1.000
_cell.length_b   1.000
_cell.length_c   1.000
_cell.angle_alpha   90.00
_cell.angle_beta   90.00
_cell.angle_gamma   90.00
#
_symmetry.space_group_name_H-M   'P 1'
#
loop_
_entity.id
_entity.type
_entity.pdbx_description
1 polymer ?
#
loop_
_entity_poly.entity_id
_entity_poly.type
_entity_poly.pdbx_seq_one_letter_code
_entity_poly.pdbx_strand_id
1 'polypeptide(L)'
;MSDELRKQLVDLLAGDHAHASFSDTVKDFPENLRGVKPSGAPHTAWQLLEHLRLALRDMLEFSRDPKYESPPWPQGYWPQEEA
;
A
#
# COMPACT_ATOMS: atom_id res chain seq x y z
N MET A 1 1.21 -11.92 25.09
CA MET A 1 1.64 -10.62 24.52
C MET A 1 1.16 -9.54 25.49
N SER A 2 2.03 -8.65 25.97
CA SER A 2 1.62 -7.59 26.90
C SER A 2 0.82 -6.51 26.18
N ASP A 3 -0.01 -5.76 26.92
CA ASP A 3 -0.80 -4.66 26.38
C ASP A 3 0.10 -3.55 25.80
N GLU A 4 1.26 -3.32 26.41
CA GLU A 4 2.25 -2.35 25.94
C GLU A 4 2.82 -2.71 24.56
N LEU A 5 3.17 -3.98 24.35
CA LEU A 5 3.66 -4.44 23.05
C LEU A 5 2.56 -4.33 21.98
N ARG A 6 1.31 -4.61 22.34
CA ARG A 6 0.18 -4.44 21.42
C ARG A 6 0.02 -2.99 21.01
N LYS A 7 0.09 -2.07 21.97
CA LYS A 7 0.01 -0.63 21.73
C LYS A 7 1.11 -0.18 20.76
N GLN A 8 2.36 -0.56 21.03
CA GLN A 8 3.49 -0.20 20.17
C GLN A 8 3.33 -0.73 18.73
N LEU A 9 2.85 -1.97 18.57
CA LEU A 9 2.59 -2.54 17.24
C LEU A 9 1.48 -1.79 16.49
N VAL A 10 0.40 -1.39 17.19
CA VAL A 10 -0.67 -0.58 16.60
C VAL A 10 -0.13 0.79 16.19
N ASP A 11 0.63 1.45 17.06
CA ASP A 11 1.18 2.78 16.79
C ASP A 11 2.15 2.74 15.58
N LEU A 12 2.96 1.67 15.44
CA LEU A 12 3.84 1.47 14.28
C LEU A 12 3.07 1.19 12.97
N LEU A 13 2.00 0.39 13.04
CA LEU A 13 1.18 0.06 11.86
C LEU A 13 0.27 1.22 11.44
N ALA A 14 -0.14 2.09 12.37
CA ALA A 14 -0.94 3.28 12.09
C ALA A 14 -0.12 4.38 11.38
N GLY A 15 1.20 4.43 11.62
CA GLY A 15 2.13 5.10 10.70
C GLY A 15 2.25 6.63 10.84
N ASP A 16 1.88 7.23 11.96
CA ASP A 16 1.85 8.71 12.12
C ASP A 16 3.23 9.39 12.29
N HIS A 17 4.36 8.67 12.14
CA HIS A 17 5.67 9.19 12.57
C HIS A 17 6.70 9.42 11.46
N ALA A 18 6.51 8.89 10.25
CA ALA A 18 7.55 8.95 9.20
C ALA A 18 7.06 9.32 7.79
N HIS A 19 5.76 9.27 7.52
CA HIS A 19 5.18 9.61 6.21
C HIS A 19 3.84 10.32 6.42
N ALA A 20 3.35 11.00 5.37
CA ALA A 20 2.00 11.55 5.39
C ALA A 20 0.99 10.40 5.56
N SER A 21 -0.06 10.63 6.35
CA SER A 21 -1.10 9.61 6.51
C SER A 21 -1.75 9.32 5.16
N PHE A 22 -2.26 8.09 4.99
CA PHE A 22 -3.01 7.74 3.78
C PHE A 22 -4.18 8.72 3.56
N SER A 23 -4.94 8.98 4.62
CA SER A 23 -6.08 9.89 4.63
C SER A 23 -5.70 11.28 4.12
N ASP A 24 -4.63 11.87 4.64
CA ASP A 24 -4.19 13.21 4.22
C ASP A 24 -3.68 13.22 2.77
N THR A 25 -3.02 12.14 2.35
CA THR A 25 -2.44 12.02 1.00
C THR A 25 -3.51 11.96 -0.09
N VAL A 26 -4.63 11.27 0.16
CA VAL A 26 -5.67 11.06 -0.86
C VAL A 26 -6.83 12.05 -0.78
N LYS A 27 -7.00 12.76 0.34
CA LYS A 27 -8.17 13.59 0.64
C LYS A 27 -8.60 14.52 -0.48
N ASP A 28 -7.65 15.28 -1.02
CA ASP A 28 -7.89 16.32 -2.02
C ASP A 28 -7.24 15.96 -3.38
N PHE A 29 -6.93 14.68 -3.61
CA PHE A 29 -6.29 14.26 -4.85
C PHE A 29 -7.27 14.36 -6.04
N PRO A 30 -6.94 15.13 -7.11
CA PRO A 30 -7.88 15.38 -8.20
C PRO A 30 -8.29 14.10 -8.94
N GLU A 31 -9.60 13.89 -9.08
CA GLU A 31 -10.13 12.66 -9.69
C GLU A 31 -9.62 12.42 -11.10
N ASN A 32 -9.58 13.50 -11.90
CA ASN A 32 -9.12 13.50 -13.28
C ASN A 32 -7.62 13.20 -13.43
N LEU A 33 -6.85 13.17 -12.34
CA LEU A 33 -5.41 12.88 -12.36
C LEU A 33 -5.08 11.48 -11.84
N ARG A 34 -6.03 10.72 -11.29
CA ARG A 34 -5.76 9.42 -10.64
C ARG A 34 -5.12 8.42 -11.62
N GLY A 35 -5.63 8.38 -12.85
CA GLY A 35 -5.11 7.55 -13.94
C GLY A 35 -4.18 8.26 -14.91
N VAL A 36 -3.79 9.52 -14.65
CA VAL A 36 -2.85 10.23 -15.52
C VAL A 36 -1.45 9.80 -15.14
N LYS A 37 -0.66 9.41 -16.15
CA LYS A 37 0.76 9.12 -16.01
C LYS A 37 1.58 10.40 -16.29
N PRO A 38 2.20 11.02 -15.27
CA PRO A 38 3.03 12.19 -15.50
C PRO A 38 4.20 11.89 -16.44
N SER A 39 4.63 12.88 -17.22
CA SER A 39 5.79 12.73 -18.10
C SER A 39 7.02 12.32 -17.29
N GLY A 40 7.68 11.23 -17.69
CA GLY A 40 8.85 10.68 -17.01
C GLY A 40 8.55 9.80 -15.78
N ALA A 41 7.29 9.70 -15.34
CA ALA A 41 6.91 8.80 -14.26
C ALA A 41 6.67 7.36 -14.78
N PRO A 42 7.01 6.32 -14.01
CA PRO A 42 6.78 4.94 -14.41
C PRO A 42 5.32 4.49 -14.24
N HIS A 43 4.56 5.12 -13.35
CA HIS A 43 3.22 4.69 -12.93
C HIS A 43 2.28 5.88 -12.66
N THR A 44 0.97 5.63 -12.71
CA THR A 44 -0.08 6.57 -12.28
C THR A 44 -0.24 6.58 -10.75
N ALA A 45 -0.97 7.56 -10.21
CA ALA A 45 -1.29 7.59 -8.78
C ALA A 45 -2.14 6.37 -8.36
N TRP A 46 -3.08 5.94 -9.21
CA TRP A 46 -3.86 4.72 -9.00
C TRP A 46 -2.98 3.46 -8.94
N GLN A 47 -2.04 3.31 -9.89
CA GLN A 47 -1.14 2.17 -9.92
C GLN A 47 -0.27 2.09 -8.67
N LEU A 48 0.20 3.23 -8.15
CA LEU A 48 0.96 3.29 -6.90
C LEU A 48 0.11 2.91 -5.68
N LEU A 49 -1.15 3.36 -5.64
CA LEU A 49 -2.08 3.00 -4.57
C LEU A 49 -2.33 1.49 -4.55
N GLU A 50 -2.63 0.91 -5.70
CA GLU A 50 -2.88 -0.53 -5.81
C GLU A 50 -1.61 -1.34 -5.53
N HIS A 51 -0.44 -0.85 -5.91
CA HIS A 51 0.84 -1.46 -5.54
C HIS A 51 0.99 -1.56 -4.01
N LEU A 52 0.74 -0.45 -3.29
CA LEU A 52 0.78 -0.45 -1.83
C LEU A 52 -0.26 -1.43 -1.25
N ARG A 53 -1.50 -1.42 -1.76
CA ARG A 53 -2.56 -2.31 -1.27
C ARG A 53 -2.20 -3.79 -1.45
N LEU A 54 -1.67 -4.15 -2.63
CA LEU A 54 -1.28 -5.53 -2.96
C LEU A 54 -0.08 -5.99 -2.12
N ALA A 55 0.97 -5.17 -2.02
CA ALA A 55 2.15 -5.51 -1.24
C ALA A 55 1.85 -5.64 0.26
N LEU A 56 1.09 -4.71 0.84
CA LEU A 56 0.70 -4.77 2.25
C LEU A 56 -0.22 -5.97 2.52
N ARG A 57 -1.11 -6.31 1.57
CA ARG A 57 -1.96 -7.50 1.67
C ARG A 57 -1.13 -8.78 1.65
N ASP A 58 -0.17 -8.90 0.74
CA ASP A 58 0.75 -10.04 0.65
C ASP A 58 1.53 -10.23 1.96
N MET A 59 2.14 -9.16 2.49
CA MET A 59 2.84 -9.20 3.79
C MET A 59 1.93 -9.69 4.93
N LEU A 60 0.67 -9.26 4.96
CA LEU A 60 -0.29 -9.68 5.97
C LEU A 60 -0.64 -11.17 5.83
N GLU A 61 -0.93 -11.65 4.62
CA GLU A 61 -1.30 -13.05 4.39
C GLU A 61 -0.12 -13.98 4.63
N PHE A 62 1.08 -13.62 4.15
CA PHE A 62 2.33 -14.31 4.44
C PHE A 62 2.57 -14.50 5.95
N SER A 63 2.23 -13.47 6.75
CA SER A 63 2.40 -13.51 8.20
C SER A 63 1.33 -14.34 8.93
N ARG A 64 0.17 -14.60 8.29
CA ARG A 64 -0.99 -15.26 8.91
C ARG A 64 -1.12 -16.73 8.57
N ASP A 65 -0.69 -17.13 7.38
CA ASP A 65 -0.83 -18.49 6.88
C ASP A 65 0.53 -19.05 6.42
N PRO A 66 1.09 -20.05 7.12
CA PRO A 66 2.38 -20.64 6.76
C PRO A 66 2.37 -21.40 5.42
N LYS A 67 1.19 -21.62 4.81
CA LYS A 67 1.03 -22.24 3.50
C LYS A 67 0.79 -21.23 2.38
N TYR A 68 0.68 -19.95 2.70
CA TYR A 68 0.45 -18.93 1.70
C TYR A 68 1.69 -18.75 0.82
N GLU A 69 1.48 -18.74 -0.49
CA GLU A 69 2.50 -18.45 -1.48
C GLU A 69 2.28 -17.05 -2.03
N SER A 70 3.29 -16.19 -1.86
CA SER A 70 3.25 -14.81 -2.35
C SER A 70 3.14 -14.73 -3.87
N PRO A 71 2.51 -13.66 -4.41
CA PRO A 71 2.44 -13.43 -5.85
C PRO A 71 3.83 -13.31 -6.51
N PRO A 72 3.93 -13.62 -7.81
CA PRO A 72 5.19 -13.51 -8.53
C PRO A 72 5.66 -12.05 -8.61
N TRP A 73 6.92 -11.82 -8.28
CA TRP A 73 7.53 -10.50 -8.34
C TRP A 73 8.10 -10.15 -9.73
N PRO A 74 7.94 -8.91 -10.23
CA PRO A 74 7.12 -7.82 -9.68
C PRO A 74 5.66 -7.85 -10.13
N GLN A 75 5.29 -8.69 -11.09
CA GLN A 75 4.03 -8.57 -11.84
C GLN A 75 2.78 -8.68 -10.95
N GLY A 76 2.82 -9.50 -9.90
CA GLY A 76 1.71 -9.67 -8.97
C GLY A 76 1.42 -8.48 -8.05
N TYR A 77 2.27 -7.44 -8.09
CA TYR A 77 2.20 -6.28 -7.21
C TYR A 77 1.84 -4.99 -7.95
N TRP A 78 1.41 -5.07 -9.20
CA TRP A 78 0.98 -3.91 -9.98
C TRP A 78 -0.33 -4.23 -10.70
N PRO A 79 -1.30 -3.31 -10.72
CA PRO A 79 -2.48 -3.48 -11.54
C PRO A 79 -2.11 -3.35 -13.02
N GLN A 80 -2.82 -4.07 -13.88
CA GLN A 80 -2.64 -3.97 -15.33
C GLN A 80 -3.27 -2.70 -15.91
N GLU A 81 -4.29 -2.17 -15.23
CA GLU A 81 -5.05 -1.00 -15.62
C GLU A 81 -4.50 0.28 -14.97
N GLU A 82 -4.70 1.42 -15.64
CA GLU A 82 -4.17 2.71 -15.21
C GLU A 82 -5.13 3.50 -14.31
N ALA A 83 -6.46 3.23 -14.37
CA ALA A 83 -7.52 3.67 -13.43
C ALA A 83 -8.83 2.95 -13.73
#